data_AF-A0A3N7ADD0-F1
#
_entry.id   AF-A0A3N7ADD0-F1
#
_cell.length_a   1.000
_cell.length_b   1.000
_cell.length_c   1.000
_cell.angle_alpha   90.00
_cell.angle_beta   90.00
_cell.angle_gamma   90.00
#
_symmetry.space_group_name_H-M   'P 1'
#
loop_
_entity.id
_entity.type
_entity.pdbx_description
1 polymer ?
#
loop_
_entity_poly.entity_id
_entity_poly.type
_entity_poly.pdbx_seq_one_letter_code
_entity_poly.pdbx_strand_id
1 'polypeptide(L)'
;MSQSKRGSLIEAIINVLIGFAINFSANALIFPLFGWHLSAATNLKLGLIYTAISIARSYCIRRWFNSMIKKAAQKIEASTEA
;
A
#
# COMPACT_ATOMS: atom_id res chain seq x y z
N MET A 1 -2.03 -12.43 -18.45
CA MET A 1 -1.91 -13.31 -17.26
C MET A 1 -2.68 -12.69 -16.12
N SER A 2 -3.82 -13.25 -15.73
CA SER A 2 -4.63 -12.71 -14.63
C SER A 2 -4.09 -13.23 -13.30
N GLN A 3 -3.54 -12.36 -12.46
CA GLN A 3 -3.25 -12.70 -11.07
C GLN A 3 -4.54 -13.17 -10.38
N SER A 4 -4.49 -14.28 -9.65
CA SER A 4 -5.68 -14.79 -8.96
C SER A 4 -6.09 -13.81 -7.84
N LYS A 5 -7.40 -13.66 -7.60
CA LYS A 5 -7.92 -12.78 -6.53
C LYS A 5 -7.33 -13.12 -5.16
N ARG A 6 -7.10 -14.42 -4.90
CA ARG A 6 -6.46 -14.94 -3.68
C ARG A 6 -4.98 -14.56 -3.62
N GLY A 7 -4.24 -14.67 -4.72
CA GLY A 7 -2.83 -14.28 -4.79
C GLY A 7 -2.62 -12.79 -4.54
N SER A 8 -3.45 -11.93 -5.14
CA SER A 8 -3.39 -10.48 -4.92
C SER A 8 -3.70 -10.09 -3.46
N LEU A 9 -4.61 -10.82 -2.79
CA LEU A 9 -4.92 -10.59 -1.38
C LEU A 9 -3.73 -10.98 -0.49
N ILE A 10 -3.13 -12.14 -0.71
CA ILE A 10 -1.96 -12.62 0.06
C ILE A 10 -0.79 -11.64 -0.12
N GLU A 11 -0.52 -11.21 -1.35
CA GLU A 11 0.53 -10.23 -1.63
C GLU A 11 0.29 -8.90 -0.90
N ALA A 12 -0.94 -8.40 -0.90
CA ALA A 12 -1.30 -7.19 -0.18
C ALA A 12 -1.09 -7.34 1.33
N ILE A 13 -1.48 -8.48 1.92
CA ILE A 13 -1.29 -8.77 3.36
C ILE A 13 0.21 -8.84 3.70
N ILE A 14 1.01 -9.54 2.90
CA ILE A 14 2.47 -9.66 3.11
C ILE A 14 3.12 -8.28 3.06
N ASN A 15 2.78 -7.46 2.06
CA ASN A 15 3.30 -6.09 1.94
C ASN A 15 2.96 -5.23 3.16
N VAL A 16 1.74 -5.36 3.67
CA VAL A 16 1.30 -4.66 4.87
C VAL A 16 2.09 -5.10 6.11
N LEU A 17 2.24 -6.40 6.31
CA LEU A 17 2.96 -6.95 7.47
C LEU A 17 4.43 -6.53 7.47
N ILE A 18 5.09 -6.59 6.30
CA ILE A 18 6.49 -6.16 6.15
C ILE A 18 6.62 -4.66 6.44
N GLY A 19 5.76 -3.83 5.84
CA GLY A 19 5.79 -2.38 6.07
C GLY A 19 5.58 -2.02 7.54
N PHE A 20 4.62 -2.68 8.20
CA PHE A 20 4.37 -2.49 9.62
C PHE A 20 5.56 -2.90 10.49
N ALA A 21 6.14 -4.07 10.25
CA ALA A 21 7.26 -4.59 11.04
C ALA A 21 8.50 -3.71 10.93
N ILE A 22 8.82 -3.23 9.71
CA ILE A 22 9.92 -2.29 9.48
C ILE A 22 9.65 -0.98 10.23
N ASN A 23 8.47 -0.41 10.07
CA ASN A 23 8.14 0.86 10.71
C ASN A 23 8.17 0.77 12.25
N PHE A 24 7.57 -0.28 12.82
CA PHE A 24 7.55 -0.47 14.27
C PHE A 24 8.98 -0.61 14.82
N SER A 25 9.81 -1.42 14.17
CA SER A 25 11.22 -1.62 14.55
C SER A 25 12.04 -0.34 14.40
N ALA A 26 11.87 0.39 13.29
CA ALA A 26 12.54 1.65 13.04
C ALA A 26 12.18 2.70 14.08
N ASN A 27 10.90 2.91 14.39
CA ASN A 27 10.48 3.85 15.42
C ASN A 27 11.01 3.47 16.80
N ALA A 28 11.04 2.17 17.14
CA ALA A 28 11.57 1.70 18.42
C ALA A 28 13.08 1.97 18.58
N LEU A 29 13.85 1.93 17.48
CA LEU A 29 15.29 2.13 17.50
C LEU A 29 15.71 3.59 17.28
N ILE A 30 15.03 4.28 16.37
CA ILE A 30 15.40 5.62 15.89
C ILE A 30 14.89 6.70 16.84
N PHE A 31 13.65 6.62 17.32
CA PHE A 31 13.09 7.69 18.16
C PHE A 31 13.85 7.92 19.48
N PRO A 32 14.35 6.88 20.17
CA PRO A 32 15.21 7.09 21.34
C PRO A 32 16.50 7.87 21.03
N LEU A 33 17.05 7.76 19.80
CA LEU A 33 18.24 8.51 19.38
C LEU A 33 17.98 10.02 19.28
N PHE A 34 16.72 10.42 19.10
CA PHE A 34 16.27 11.81 19.08
C PHE A 34 15.68 12.27 20.43
N GLY A 35 15.82 11.47 21.49
CA GLY A 35 15.26 11.76 22.81
C GLY A 35 13.75 11.52 22.92
N TRP A 36 13.14 10.86 21.94
CA TRP A 36 11.71 10.53 21.95
C TRP A 36 11.50 9.12 22.49
N HIS A 37 10.89 9.02 23.67
CA HIS A 37 10.48 7.75 24.25
C HIS A 37 9.00 7.50 23.98
N LEU A 38 8.72 6.80 22.87
CA LEU A 38 7.36 6.33 22.62
C LEU A 38 7.10 5.04 23.40
N SER A 39 5.97 4.99 24.11
CA SER A 39 5.48 3.73 24.67
C SER A 39 5.16 2.74 23.54
N ALA A 40 5.28 1.44 23.80
CA ALA A 40 4.99 0.39 22.83
C ALA A 40 3.57 0.52 22.24
N ALA A 41 2.59 0.90 23.06
CA ALA A 41 1.22 1.16 22.62
C ALA A 41 1.12 2.33 21.63
N THR A 42 1.92 3.39 21.83
CA THR A 42 1.95 4.55 20.92
C THR A 42 2.63 4.18 19.61
N ASN A 43 3.74 3.44 19.67
CA ASN A 43 4.42 2.95 18.47
C ASN A 43 3.51 2.02 17.64
N LEU A 44 2.72 1.16 18.31
CA LEU A 44 1.73 0.30 17.66
C LEU A 44 0.66 1.13 16.94
N LYS A 45 0.07 2.14 17.60
CA LYS A 45 -0.92 3.04 16.98
C LYS A 45 -0.35 3.75 15.75
N LEU A 46 0.87 4.25 15.85
CA LEU A 46 1.54 4.93 14.74
C LEU A 46 1.77 3.96 13.56
N GLY A 47 2.22 2.74 13.85
CA GLY A 47 2.35 1.68 12.85
C GLY A 47 1.03 1.37 12.14
N LEU A 48 -0.09 1.30 12.88
CA LEU A 48 -1.40 1.06 12.29
C LEU A 48 -1.82 2.19 11.34
N ILE A 49 -1.55 3.45 11.72
CA ILE A 49 -1.83 4.62 10.87
C ILE A 49 -1.02 4.55 9.56
N TYR A 50 0.30 4.31 9.65
CA TYR A 50 1.14 4.22 8.45
C TYR A 50 0.78 3.03 7.57
N THR A 51 0.42 1.91 8.17
CA THR A 51 -0.13 0.76 7.43
C THR A 51 -1.40 1.14 6.68
N ALA A 52 -2.36 1.79 7.33
CA ALA A 52 -3.60 2.23 6.67
C ALA A 52 -3.30 3.19 5.50
N ILE A 53 -2.39 4.14 5.69
CA ILE A 53 -1.94 5.06 4.64
C ILE A 53 -1.30 4.28 3.47
N SER A 54 -0.41 3.32 3.77
CA SER A 54 0.28 2.50 2.77
C SER A 54 -0.71 1.70 1.92
N ILE A 55 -1.70 1.07 2.57
CA ILE A 55 -2.79 0.33 1.89
C ILE A 55 -3.59 1.28 1.00
N ALA A 56 -4.05 2.41 1.56
CA ALA A 56 -4.87 3.39 0.85
C ALA A 56 -4.15 3.90 -0.40
N ARG A 57 -2.88 4.30 -0.27
CA ARG A 57 -2.04 4.73 -1.39
C ARG A 57 -1.94 3.65 -2.47
N SER A 58 -1.61 2.43 -2.08
CA SER A 58 -1.41 1.32 -3.02
C SER A 58 -2.70 0.96 -3.76
N TYR A 59 -3.85 1.01 -3.06
CA TYR A 59 -5.16 0.82 -3.65
C TYR A 59 -5.52 1.94 -4.65
N CYS A 60 -5.34 3.21 -4.26
CA CYS A 60 -5.64 4.37 -5.09
C CYS A 60 -4.82 4.37 -6.39
N ILE A 61 -3.51 4.13 -6.30
CA ILE A 61 -2.61 4.07 -7.47
C ILE A 61 -3.08 2.98 -8.44
N ARG A 62 -3.32 1.76 -7.94
CA ARG A 62 -3.77 0.64 -8.77
C ARG A 62 -5.12 0.92 -9.43
N ARG A 63 -6.07 1.55 -8.70
CA ARG A 63 -7.38 1.90 -9.25
C ARG A 63 -7.28 2.97 -10.33
N TRP A 64 -6.40 3.96 -10.13
CA TRP A 64 -6.14 5.03 -11.08
C TRP A 64 -5.55 4.49 -12.39
N PHE A 65 -4.47 3.69 -12.32
CA PHE A 65 -3.88 3.06 -13.51
C PHE A 65 -4.87 2.15 -14.25
N ASN A 66 -5.62 1.30 -13.53
CA ASN A 66 -6.65 0.46 -14.15
C ASN A 66 -7.73 1.28 -14.87
N SER A 67 -8.07 2.46 -14.35
CA SER A 67 -9.04 3.36 -15.00
C SER A 67 -8.46 4.01 -16.26
N MET A 68 -7.19 4.39 -16.25
CA MET A 68 -6.51 4.95 -17.43
C MET A 68 -6.38 3.93 -18.55
N ILE A 69 -5.93 2.71 -18.24
CA ILE A 69 -5.76 1.64 -19.23
C ILE A 69 -7.11 1.29 -19.88
N LYS A 70 -8.20 1.20 -19.09
CA LYS A 70 -9.55 0.98 -19.64
C LYS A 70 -9.96 2.08 -20.62
N LYS A 71 -9.75 3.35 -20.27
CA LYS A 71 -10.06 4.49 -21.15
C LYS A 71 -9.24 4.46 -22.44
N ALA A 72 -7.96 4.11 -22.35
CA ALA A 72 -7.10 4.00 -23.52
C ALA A 72 -7.53 2.87 -24.47
N ALA A 73 -7.89 1.70 -23.94
CA ALA A 73 -8.39 0.58 -24.73
C ALA A 73 -9.68 0.93 -25.49
N GLN A 74 -10.64 1.55 -24.82
CA GLN A 74 -11.90 2.00 -25.45
C GLN A 74 -11.66 2.99 -26.60
N LYS A 75 -10.67 3.86 -26.47
CA LYS A 75 -10.32 4.83 -27.52
C LYS A 75 -9.73 4.13 -28.76
N ILE A 76 -8.93 3.08 -28.57
CA ILE A 76 -8.32 2.32 -29.66
C ILE A 76 -9.39 1.50 -30.40
N GLU A 77 -10.28 0.82 -29.69
CA GLU A 77 -11.42 0.08 -30.26
C GLU A 77 -12.29 1.02 -31.11
N ALA A 78 -12.70 2.16 -30.56
CA ALA A 78 -13.50 3.15 -31.28
C ALA A 78 -12.80 3.76 -32.50
N SER A 79 -11.47 3.78 -32.55
CA SER A 79 -10.69 4.26 -33.70
C SER A 79 -10.44 3.17 -34.76
N THR A 80 -10.69 1.90 -34.43
CA THR A 80 -10.52 0.75 -35.34
C THR A 80 -11.82 0.45 -36.08
N GLU A 81 -12.97 0.80 -35.50
CA GLU A 81 -14.31 0.65 -36.09
C GLU A 81 -14.75 1.84 -36.96
N ALA A 82 -13.97 2.93 -36.99
CA ALA A 82 -14.21 4.15 -37.77
C ALA A 82 -13.32 4.21 -39.02
#